data_AF-A0A378PQ00-F1
#
_entry.id   AF-A0A378PQ00-F1
#
_cell.length_a   1.000
_cell.length_b   1.000
_cell.length_c   1.000
_cell.angle_alpha   90.00
_cell.angle_beta   90.00
_cell.angle_gamma   90.00
#
_symmetry.space_group_name_H-M   'P 1'
#
loop_
_entity.id
_entity.type
_entity.pdbx_description
1 polymer ?
#
loop_
_entity_poly.entity_id
_entity_poly.type
_entity_poly.pdbx_seq_one_letter_code
_entity_poly.pdbx_strand_id
1 'polypeptide(L)'
;MLVINNKMAKLLGDHIIDIDKFDIDKKLNEFLSLEFEKKLGGVFFHGAYTSQYEEKTISQEYIKKAYTDMSGMEISLNMIYIEDYVDSNILIQSIVFLRKFIDRWALLEDSEFLAVISFQDDDVGTFSKFSFHKIRAGEMIYDINKIDEFFDAAMIYISDISAFKSNPHLQKR
;
A
#
# COMPACT_ATOMS: atom_id res chain seq x y z
N MET A 1 9.54 -3.59 -8.65
CA MET A 1 8.65 -4.06 -9.74
C MET A 1 7.30 -3.38 -9.58
N LEU A 2 6.74 -2.85 -10.68
CA LEU A 2 5.38 -2.33 -10.72
C LEU A 2 4.49 -3.30 -11.48
N VAL A 3 3.33 -3.65 -10.93
CA VAL A 3 2.32 -4.51 -11.56
C VAL A 3 0.99 -3.78 -11.51
N ILE A 4 0.27 -3.79 -12.63
CA ILE A 4 -1.08 -3.21 -12.73
C ILE A 4 -2.02 -4.23 -13.33
N ASN A 5 -3.30 -4.18 -12.95
CA ASN A 5 -4.32 -4.96 -13.63
C ASN A 5 -4.92 -4.22 -14.83
N ASN A 6 -5.69 -4.93 -15.64
CA ASN A 6 -6.33 -4.39 -16.85
C ASN A 6 -7.21 -3.17 -16.57
N LYS A 7 -7.89 -3.14 -15.40
CA LYS A 7 -8.74 -2.01 -14.99
C LYS A 7 -7.91 -0.75 -14.72
N MET A 8 -6.79 -0.88 -14.01
CA MET A 8 -5.84 0.20 -13.80
C MET A 8 -5.18 0.65 -15.11
N ALA A 9 -4.81 -0.29 -15.98
CA ALA A 9 -4.25 0.04 -17.29
C ALA A 9 -5.22 0.88 -18.13
N LYS A 10 -6.51 0.53 -18.11
CA LYS A 10 -7.56 1.32 -18.77
C LYS A 10 -7.67 2.72 -18.16
N LEU A 11 -7.74 2.82 -16.82
CA LEU A 11 -7.80 4.09 -16.11
C LEU A 11 -6.62 5.01 -16.48
N LEU A 12 -5.40 4.47 -16.52
CA LEU A 12 -4.23 5.23 -16.94
C LEU A 12 -4.26 5.60 -18.42
N GLY A 13 -4.77 4.74 -19.30
CA GLY A 13 -4.86 5.00 -20.74
C GLY A 13 -5.84 6.12 -21.11
N ASP A 14 -6.91 6.27 -20.34
CA ASP A 14 -7.90 7.34 -20.51
C ASP A 14 -7.37 8.72 -20.09
N HIS A 15 -6.21 8.78 -19.41
CA HIS A 15 -5.58 10.00 -18.95
C HIS A 15 -4.14 10.15 -19.50
N ILE A 16 -3.87 11.23 -20.26
CA ILE A 16 -2.47 11.59 -20.57
C ILE A 16 -1.86 12.23 -19.32
N ILE A 17 -1.11 11.45 -18.54
CA ILE A 17 -0.51 11.90 -17.27
C ILE A 17 0.98 12.15 -17.44
N ASP A 18 1.38 13.41 -17.37
CA ASP A 18 2.79 13.80 -17.23
C ASP A 18 3.11 13.97 -15.74
N ILE A 19 3.37 12.85 -15.06
CA ILE A 19 3.52 12.77 -13.59
C ILE A 19 4.64 13.70 -13.08
N ASP A 20 5.69 13.90 -13.88
CA ASP A 20 6.85 14.71 -13.49
C ASP A 20 6.54 16.21 -13.37
N LYS A 21 5.38 16.66 -13.85
CA LYS A 21 4.92 18.05 -13.73
C LYS A 21 4.04 18.32 -12.51
N PHE A 22 3.70 17.29 -11.73
CA PHE A 22 2.78 17.44 -10.61
C PHE A 22 3.49 17.33 -9.27
N ASP A 23 3.30 18.36 -8.45
CA ASP A 23 3.65 18.32 -7.05
C ASP A 23 2.58 17.57 -6.25
N ILE A 24 3.04 16.88 -5.22
CA ILE A 24 2.16 16.26 -4.23
C ILE A 24 1.40 17.35 -3.47
N ASP A 25 0.13 17.10 -3.18
CA ASP A 25 -0.65 17.99 -2.32
C ASP A 25 0.04 18.19 -0.96
N LYS A 26 -0.05 19.40 -0.43
CA LYS A 26 0.60 19.76 0.83
C LYS A 26 0.18 18.85 1.98
N LYS A 27 -1.11 18.52 2.11
CA LYS A 27 -1.61 17.68 3.23
C LYS A 27 -1.10 16.25 3.13
N LEU A 28 -1.09 15.67 1.91
CA LEU A 28 -0.50 14.35 1.67
C LEU A 28 1.00 14.34 1.97
N ASN A 29 1.71 15.40 1.57
CA ASN A 29 3.14 15.52 1.83
C ASN A 29 3.44 15.67 3.32
N GLU A 30 2.64 16.46 4.05
CA GLU A 30 2.73 16.60 5.50
C GLU A 30 2.49 15.24 6.18
N PHE A 31 1.47 14.49 5.77
CA PHE A 31 1.23 13.14 6.26
C PHE A 31 2.43 12.21 6.05
N LEU A 32 2.99 12.18 4.83
CA LEU A 32 4.14 11.33 4.50
C LEU A 32 5.46 11.78 5.15
N SER A 33 5.55 13.04 5.58
CA SER A 33 6.76 13.59 6.20
C SER A 33 7.03 13.03 7.60
N LEU A 34 5.99 12.50 8.25
CA LEU A 34 6.06 11.89 9.58
C LEU A 34 6.92 10.62 9.57
N GLU A 35 7.53 10.29 10.71
CA GLU A 35 8.30 9.05 10.84
C GLU A 35 7.36 7.83 10.92
N PHE A 36 7.86 6.68 10.46
CA PHE A 36 7.14 5.42 10.65
C PHE A 36 7.25 4.93 12.10
N GLU A 37 6.17 4.38 12.61
CA GLU A 37 6.11 3.78 13.94
C GLU A 37 6.44 2.30 13.89
N LYS A 38 7.38 1.87 14.73
CA LYS A 38 7.80 0.46 14.85
C LYS A 38 7.14 -0.17 16.07
N LYS A 39 6.16 -1.05 15.84
CA LYS A 39 5.38 -1.70 16.91
C LYS A 39 5.23 -3.19 16.62
N LEU A 40 5.52 -4.04 17.61
CA LEU A 40 5.35 -5.50 17.51
C LEU A 40 6.09 -6.16 16.32
N GLY A 41 7.14 -5.53 15.80
CA GLY A 41 7.86 -5.99 14.59
C GLY A 41 7.23 -5.55 13.26
N GLY A 42 6.14 -4.78 13.31
CA GLY A 42 5.54 -4.07 12.19
C GLY A 42 6.06 -2.63 12.04
N VAL A 43 5.83 -2.05 10.86
CA VAL A 43 6.13 -0.68 10.48
C VAL A 43 4.83 -0.01 10.05
N PHE A 44 4.46 1.09 10.71
CA PHE A 44 3.17 1.75 10.51
C PHE A 44 3.31 3.23 10.17
N PHE A 45 2.34 3.79 9.46
CA PHE A 45 2.20 5.25 9.40
C PHE A 45 2.03 5.84 10.80
N HIS A 46 2.49 7.07 11.02
CA HIS A 46 2.29 7.76 12.28
C HIS A 46 0.79 7.84 12.63
N GLY A 47 0.43 7.44 13.84
CA GLY A 47 -0.96 7.44 14.31
C GLY A 47 -1.88 6.36 13.71
N ALA A 48 -1.41 5.55 12.75
CA ALA A 48 -2.19 4.40 12.25
C ALA A 48 -2.40 3.34 13.33
N TYR A 49 -1.42 3.21 14.21
CA TYR A 49 -1.50 2.37 15.39
C TYR A 49 -2.23 3.11 16.53
N THR A 50 -3.57 3.20 16.43
CA THR A 50 -4.40 4.01 17.34
C THR A 50 -4.25 3.62 18.82
N SER A 51 -4.63 4.53 19.73
CA SER A 51 -4.59 4.32 21.19
C SER A 51 -5.32 3.05 21.66
N GLN A 52 -6.31 2.57 20.91
CA GLN A 52 -7.00 1.29 21.19
C GLN A 52 -6.06 0.07 21.15
N TYR A 53 -4.95 0.19 20.43
CA TYR A 53 -3.89 -0.81 20.31
C TYR A 53 -2.66 -0.49 21.17
N GLU A 54 -2.50 0.74 21.64
CA GLU A 54 -1.40 1.15 22.53
C GLU A 54 -1.59 0.64 23.96
N GLU A 55 -2.82 0.65 24.47
CA GLU A 55 -3.13 0.19 25.83
C GLU A 55 -3.26 -1.34 25.93
N LYS A 56 -3.27 -2.04 24.80
CA LYS A 56 -3.44 -3.49 24.74
C LYS A 56 -2.16 -4.13 24.23
N THR A 57 -1.57 -5.01 25.04
CA THR A 57 -0.58 -5.96 24.53
C THR A 57 -1.27 -6.88 23.52
N ILE A 58 -1.14 -6.56 22.23
CA ILE A 58 -1.67 -7.41 21.17
C ILE A 58 -0.82 -8.67 21.11
N SER A 59 -1.42 -9.81 21.39
CA SER A 59 -0.75 -11.11 21.28
C SER A 59 -0.61 -11.52 19.82
N GLN A 60 0.41 -12.33 19.51
CA GLN A 60 0.57 -12.95 18.20
C GLN A 60 -0.65 -13.80 17.81
N GLU A 61 -1.32 -14.41 18.79
CA GLU A 61 -2.56 -15.16 18.56
C GLU A 61 -3.71 -14.27 18.09
N TYR A 62 -3.82 -13.05 18.64
CA TYR A 62 -4.81 -12.09 18.18
C TYR A 62 -4.53 -11.67 16.74
N ILE A 63 -3.27 -11.33 16.43
CA ILE A 63 -2.86 -10.96 15.06
C ILE A 63 -3.24 -12.06 14.09
N LYS A 64 -2.89 -13.31 14.42
CA LYS A 64 -3.22 -14.47 13.58
C LYS A 64 -4.73 -14.66 13.37
N LYS A 65 -5.55 -14.39 14.40
CA LYS A 65 -7.01 -14.55 14.31
C LYS A 65 -7.70 -13.41 13.57
N ALA A 66 -7.26 -12.16 13.80
CA ALA A 66 -7.90 -10.97 13.25
C ALA A 66 -7.38 -10.59 11.87
N TYR A 67 -6.10 -10.82 11.62
CA TYR A 67 -5.38 -10.35 10.42
C TYR A 67 -4.63 -11.44 9.67
N THR A 68 -4.72 -12.70 10.11
CA THR A 68 -3.94 -13.85 9.59
C THR A 68 -2.45 -13.82 9.97
N ASP A 69 -1.77 -12.68 9.77
CA ASP A 69 -0.35 -12.48 10.06
C ASP A 69 -0.02 -10.97 10.24
N MET A 70 1.28 -10.65 10.40
CA MET A 70 1.74 -9.27 10.61
C MET A 70 1.56 -8.41 9.35
N SER A 71 1.85 -8.96 8.16
CA SER A 71 1.62 -8.28 6.89
C SER A 71 0.14 -7.92 6.70
N GLY A 72 -0.78 -8.78 7.13
CA GLY A 72 -2.22 -8.55 7.09
C GLY A 72 -2.65 -7.43 8.03
N MET A 73 -2.00 -7.33 9.19
CA MET A 73 -2.24 -6.24 10.13
C MET A 73 -1.72 -4.91 9.58
N GLU A 74 -0.48 -4.90 9.08
CA GLU A 74 0.13 -3.71 8.46
C GLU A 74 -0.72 -3.19 7.33
N ILE A 75 -1.12 -4.02 6.36
CA ILE A 75 -1.88 -3.51 5.22
C ILE A 75 -3.26 -2.98 5.63
N SER A 76 -3.85 -3.53 6.69
CA SER A 76 -5.15 -3.10 7.20
C SER A 76 -5.06 -1.75 7.92
N LEU A 77 -3.98 -1.52 8.68
CA LEU A 77 -3.80 -0.30 9.47
C LEU A 77 -3.09 0.81 8.69
N ASN A 78 -2.16 0.45 7.82
CA ASN A 78 -1.44 1.37 6.94
C ASN A 78 -2.26 1.67 5.70
N MET A 79 -3.51 2.06 5.89
CA MET A 79 -4.43 2.35 4.81
C MET A 79 -4.93 3.77 4.95
N ILE A 80 -4.86 4.51 3.86
CA ILE A 80 -5.42 5.85 3.76
C ILE A 80 -6.25 5.96 2.48
N TYR A 81 -7.24 6.85 2.53
CA TYR A 81 -7.96 7.33 1.36
C TYR A 81 -7.30 8.62 0.90
N ILE A 82 -6.89 8.69 -0.37
CA ILE A 82 -6.13 9.82 -0.90
C ILE A 82 -7.01 11.07 -0.97
N GLU A 83 -8.28 10.89 -1.30
CA GLU A 83 -9.34 11.90 -1.33
C GLU A 83 -9.56 12.62 0.01
N ASP A 84 -9.20 12.02 1.16
CA ASP A 84 -9.28 12.70 2.45
C ASP A 84 -8.26 13.85 2.58
N TYR A 85 -7.25 13.88 1.70
CA TYR A 85 -6.15 14.85 1.73
C TYR A 85 -6.15 15.77 0.52
N VAL A 86 -6.87 15.46 -0.55
CA VAL A 86 -6.81 16.20 -1.82
C VAL A 86 -8.19 16.52 -2.39
N ASP A 87 -8.34 17.72 -2.95
CA ASP A 87 -9.64 18.16 -3.51
C ASP A 87 -9.82 17.78 -4.98
N SER A 88 -8.75 17.41 -5.70
CA SER A 88 -8.79 17.08 -7.13
C SER A 88 -7.59 16.24 -7.57
N ASN A 89 -7.62 15.76 -8.82
CA ASN A 89 -6.52 15.00 -9.44
C ASN A 89 -6.13 13.74 -8.65
N ILE A 90 -7.10 13.07 -8.04
CA ILE A 90 -6.88 11.91 -7.15
C ILE A 90 -5.95 10.89 -7.81
N LEU A 91 -6.20 10.51 -9.08
CA LEU A 91 -5.34 9.56 -9.81
C LEU A 91 -3.86 9.98 -9.81
N ILE A 92 -3.59 11.24 -10.15
CA ILE A 92 -2.23 11.77 -10.22
C ILE A 92 -1.62 11.83 -8.82
N GLN A 93 -2.38 12.32 -7.85
CA GLN A 93 -1.94 12.43 -6.46
C GLN A 93 -1.59 11.07 -5.86
N SER A 94 -2.35 10.02 -6.16
CA SER A 94 -2.04 8.65 -5.71
C SER A 94 -0.72 8.15 -6.28
N ILE A 95 -0.45 8.39 -7.57
CA ILE A 95 0.78 7.94 -8.22
C ILE A 95 1.99 8.73 -7.71
N VAL A 96 1.87 10.05 -7.56
CA VAL A 96 2.91 10.90 -6.98
C VAL A 96 3.17 10.50 -5.53
N PHE A 97 2.11 10.21 -4.76
CA PHE A 97 2.23 9.73 -3.38
C PHE A 97 3.00 8.41 -3.29
N LEU A 98 2.69 7.42 -4.13
CA LEU A 98 3.44 6.17 -4.16
C LEU A 98 4.93 6.40 -4.47
N ARG A 99 5.25 7.26 -5.44
CA ARG A 99 6.65 7.61 -5.75
C ARG A 99 7.36 8.20 -4.54
N LYS A 100 6.74 9.21 -3.90
CA LYS A 100 7.30 9.84 -2.71
C LYS A 100 7.42 8.85 -1.54
N PHE A 101 6.47 7.95 -1.40
CA PHE A 101 6.51 6.90 -0.39
C PHE A 101 7.69 5.95 -0.63
N ILE A 102 7.94 5.52 -1.87
CA ILE A 102 9.10 4.70 -2.22
C ILE A 102 10.40 5.40 -1.83
N ASP A 103 10.55 6.67 -2.18
CA ASP A 103 11.73 7.47 -1.83
C ASP A 103 11.89 7.58 -0.30
N ARG A 104 10.78 7.82 0.41
CA ARG A 104 10.77 7.95 1.87
C ARG A 104 11.11 6.63 2.57
N TRP A 105 10.57 5.52 2.08
CA TRP A 105 10.87 4.19 2.61
C TRP A 105 12.36 3.86 2.45
N ALA A 106 12.94 4.08 1.27
CA ALA A 106 14.36 3.84 1.02
C ALA A 106 15.29 4.67 1.91
N LEU A 107 14.84 5.83 2.40
CA LEU A 107 15.60 6.68 3.31
C LEU A 107 15.50 6.26 4.78
N LEU A 108 14.37 5.68 5.19
CA LEU A 108 14.07 5.40 6.60
C LEU A 108 14.17 3.91 6.98
N GLU A 109 13.97 3.02 6.02
CA GLU A 109 13.84 1.58 6.26
C GLU A 109 14.78 0.78 5.36
N ASP A 110 15.52 -0.13 5.98
CA ASP A 110 16.40 -1.09 5.31
C ASP A 110 15.69 -2.43 5.15
N SER A 111 14.49 -2.41 4.54
CA SER A 111 13.74 -3.65 4.30
C SER A 111 12.80 -3.56 3.12
N GLU A 112 12.38 -4.72 2.62
CA GLU A 112 11.48 -4.82 1.48
C GLU A 112 10.02 -4.57 1.86
N PHE A 113 9.25 -4.00 0.94
CA PHE A 113 7.84 -3.65 1.13
C PHE A 113 7.02 -3.87 -0.14
N LEU A 114 5.72 -3.95 0.08
CA LEU A 114 4.69 -3.93 -0.95
C LEU A 114 3.76 -2.75 -0.66
N ALA A 115 3.52 -1.92 -1.66
CA ALA A 115 2.55 -0.83 -1.61
C ALA A 115 1.49 -1.03 -2.72
N VAL A 116 0.25 -0.68 -2.41
CA VAL A 116 -0.90 -0.81 -3.30
C VAL A 116 -1.62 0.51 -3.40
N ILE A 117 -1.90 0.93 -4.63
CA ILE A 117 -2.95 1.88 -4.92
C ILE A 117 -4.11 1.11 -5.54
N SER A 118 -5.32 1.29 -5.02
CA SER A 118 -6.54 0.76 -5.63
C SER A 118 -7.57 1.85 -5.84
N PHE A 119 -8.23 1.84 -7.00
CA PHE A 119 -9.36 2.70 -7.30
C PHE A 119 -10.62 1.87 -7.38
N GLN A 120 -11.60 2.27 -6.59
CA GLN A 120 -12.96 1.80 -6.68
C GLN A 120 -13.79 2.91 -7.34
N ASP A 121 -14.48 2.57 -8.43
CA ASP A 121 -15.36 3.49 -9.14
C ASP A 121 -16.79 3.03 -8.89
N ASP A 122 -17.47 3.75 -8.00
CA ASP A 122 -18.85 3.48 -7.59
C ASP A 122 -19.76 4.65 -8.03
N ASP A 123 -21.08 4.47 -7.94
CA ASP A 123 -22.08 5.48 -8.34
C ASP A 123 -21.93 6.85 -7.63
N VAL A 124 -21.18 6.90 -6.53
CA VAL A 124 -20.98 8.09 -5.68
C VAL A 124 -19.66 8.82 -5.99
N GLY A 125 -18.75 8.19 -6.73
CA GLY A 125 -17.47 8.76 -7.12
C GLY A 125 -16.33 7.75 -7.16
N THR A 126 -15.15 8.26 -7.49
CA THR A 126 -13.90 7.49 -7.55
C THR A 126 -13.15 7.62 -6.23
N PHE A 127 -12.95 6.51 -5.54
CA PHE A 127 -12.23 6.43 -4.26
C PHE A 127 -10.86 5.80 -4.46
N SER A 128 -9.81 6.40 -3.90
CA SER A 128 -8.43 5.92 -4.06
C SER A 128 -7.85 5.52 -2.72
N LYS A 129 -7.60 4.24 -2.56
CA LYS A 129 -6.93 3.70 -1.38
C LYS A 129 -5.45 3.53 -1.64
N PHE A 130 -4.62 4.03 -0.73
CA PHE A 130 -3.21 3.62 -0.63
C PHE A 130 -3.04 2.73 0.59
N SER A 131 -2.34 1.61 0.44
CA SER A 131 -1.95 0.79 1.57
C SER A 131 -0.59 0.11 1.39
N PHE A 132 0.10 -0.21 2.48
CA PHE A 132 1.38 -0.91 2.39
C PHE A 132 1.61 -1.91 3.52
N HIS A 133 2.52 -2.86 3.28
CA HIS A 133 3.09 -3.70 4.32
C HIS A 133 4.55 -4.02 4.03
N LYS A 134 5.29 -4.39 5.07
CA LYS A 134 6.64 -4.94 4.93
C LYS A 134 6.56 -6.37 4.42
N ILE A 135 7.43 -6.73 3.48
CA ILE A 135 7.49 -8.11 2.95
C ILE A 135 8.20 -9.01 3.97
N ARG A 136 7.57 -10.13 4.31
CA ARG A 136 8.11 -11.14 5.22
C ARG A 136 8.05 -12.53 4.59
N ALA A 137 9.03 -13.36 4.90
CA ALA A 137 9.07 -14.72 4.41
C ALA A 137 7.85 -15.52 4.91
N GLY A 138 7.08 -16.07 3.99
CA GLY A 138 5.90 -16.89 4.30
C GLY A 138 4.60 -16.10 4.51
N GLU A 139 4.64 -14.77 4.51
CA GLU A 139 3.45 -13.92 4.58
C GLU A 139 3.11 -13.38 3.18
N MET A 140 1.93 -13.67 2.68
CA MET A 140 1.48 -13.26 1.35
C MET A 140 0.06 -12.74 1.42
N ILE A 141 -0.10 -11.44 1.15
CA ILE A 141 -1.41 -10.79 1.16
C ILE A 141 -2.11 -10.87 -0.20
N TYR A 142 -1.34 -10.73 -1.27
CA TYR A 142 -1.85 -10.71 -2.63
C TYR A 142 -1.22 -11.80 -3.48
N ASP A 143 -2.05 -12.55 -4.21
CA ASP A 143 -1.60 -13.38 -5.33
C ASP A 143 -1.44 -12.50 -6.57
N ILE A 144 -0.23 -11.98 -6.77
CA ILE A 144 0.09 -11.03 -7.85
C ILE A 144 -0.14 -11.65 -9.24
N ASN A 145 -0.07 -13.00 -9.37
CA ASN A 145 -0.35 -13.68 -10.64
C ASN A 145 -1.83 -13.62 -11.03
N LYS A 146 -2.70 -13.24 -10.09
CA LYS A 146 -4.15 -13.12 -10.27
C LYS A 146 -4.63 -11.68 -10.05
N ILE A 147 -3.76 -10.70 -10.21
CA ILE A 147 -4.12 -9.29 -10.02
C ILE A 147 -5.29 -8.83 -10.91
N ASP A 148 -5.47 -9.46 -12.08
CA ASP A 148 -6.61 -9.21 -12.98
C ASP A 148 -7.95 -9.73 -12.45
N GLU A 149 -7.93 -10.67 -11.48
CA GLU A 149 -9.13 -11.14 -10.79
C GLU A 149 -9.60 -10.15 -9.70
N PHE A 150 -8.80 -9.12 -9.39
CA PHE A 150 -9.16 -8.15 -8.35
C PHE A 150 -10.38 -7.34 -8.78
N PHE A 151 -11.25 -7.04 -7.82
CA PHE A 151 -12.47 -6.27 -8.06
C PHE A 151 -12.13 -4.83 -8.50
N ASP A 152 -11.19 -4.19 -7.79
CA ASP A 152 -10.79 -2.80 -8.03
C ASP A 152 -9.74 -2.66 -9.14
N ALA A 153 -9.60 -1.45 -9.68
CA ALA A 153 -8.42 -1.10 -10.45
C ALA A 153 -7.22 -1.04 -9.50
N ALA A 154 -6.17 -1.83 -9.74
CA ALA A 154 -5.07 -1.99 -8.78
C ALA A 154 -3.70 -1.76 -9.43
N MET A 155 -2.84 -1.07 -8.69
CA MET A 155 -1.43 -0.85 -8.97
C MET A 155 -0.63 -1.28 -7.74
N ILE A 156 0.27 -2.24 -7.92
CA ILE A 156 1.09 -2.82 -6.85
C ILE A 156 2.56 -2.53 -7.16
N TYR A 157 3.24 -1.89 -6.22
CA TYR A 157 4.68 -1.77 -6.21
C TYR A 157 5.30 -2.75 -5.22
N ILE A 158 6.36 -3.41 -5.66
CA ILE A 158 7.12 -4.40 -4.87
C ILE A 158 8.58 -4.00 -4.94
N SER A 159 9.21 -3.69 -3.80
CA SER A 159 10.59 -3.20 -3.78
C SER A 159 11.61 -4.24 -4.25
N ASP A 160 11.49 -5.50 -3.78
CA ASP A 160 12.26 -6.64 -4.29
C ASP A 160 11.37 -7.88 -4.48
N ILE A 161 11.38 -8.41 -5.69
CA ILE A 161 10.62 -9.60 -6.10
C ILE A 161 11.26 -10.90 -5.62
N SER A 162 12.56 -10.88 -5.28
CA SER A 162 13.29 -12.08 -4.86
C SER A 162 12.67 -12.70 -3.59
N ALA A 163 12.13 -11.85 -2.71
CA ALA A 163 11.43 -12.24 -1.49
C ALA A 163 10.15 -13.07 -1.74
N PHE A 164 9.52 -12.94 -2.91
CA PHE A 164 8.39 -13.78 -3.32
C PHE A 164 8.85 -15.13 -3.92
N LYS A 165 10.01 -15.15 -4.59
CA LYS A 165 10.55 -16.37 -5.26
C LYS A 165 11.13 -17.40 -4.28
N SER A 166 11.44 -16.99 -3.05
CA SER A 166 11.81 -17.90 -1.96
C SER A 166 10.62 -18.68 -1.36
N ASN A 167 9.40 -18.45 -1.84
CA ASN A 167 8.22 -19.21 -1.41
C ASN A 167 7.98 -20.40 -2.36
N PRO A 168 8.22 -21.66 -1.91
CA PRO A 168 8.15 -22.86 -2.78
C PRO A 168 6.74 -23.12 -3.36
N HIS A 169 5.71 -22.43 -2.88
CA HIS A 169 4.34 -22.52 -3.40
C HIS A 169 4.10 -21.76 -4.72
N LEU A 170 5.02 -20.87 -5.13
CA LEU A 170 4.94 -20.17 -6.42
C LEU A 170 5.72 -20.87 -7.55
N GLN A 171 6.50 -21.91 -7.24
CA GLN A 171 7.29 -22.66 -8.24
C GLN A 171 6.54 -23.87 -8.83
N LYS A 172 5.25 -24.04 -8.54
CA LYS A 172 4.44 -25.10 -9.14
C LYS A 172 3.12 -24.55 -9.67
N ARG A 173 3.14 -24.13 -10.93
CA ARG A 173 2.30 -24.67 -12.02
C ARG A 173 2.69 -24.05 -13.36
#